data_AF-A0A3B9WU24-F1
#
_entry.id   AF-A0A3B9WU24-F1
#
_cell.length_a   1.000
_cell.length_b   1.000
_cell.length_c   1.000
_cell.angle_alpha   90.00
_cell.angle_beta   90.00
_cell.angle_gamma   90.00
#
_symmetry.space_group_name_H-M   'P 1'
#
loop_
_entity.id
_entity.type
_entity.pdbx_description
1 polymer ?
#
loop_
_entity_poly.entity_id
_entity_poly.type
_entity_poly.pdbx_seq_one_letter_code
_entity_poly.pdbx_strand_id
1 'polypeptide(L)'
;MSELARSFSQNFIEKERYRYLLEGLGNTLLMTLCAVLIGIFIGFIIAVIRSTYDNTGKLKVLNFFANLYLTVIRGTPVVLQLLITYFVIFASVNVSKLFTAIIAFGINSGAYVAEIIRSGINSIDRGQSEAGRSLGFSYSQTMLWFILPQAIKNVLPALGNEFVVLLKETSVAGYIAMQDLTKGADIIRSQTYSAFMPLIMAALIYLIMVVIFDNLIKRLERRLRNSDH
;
A
#
# COMPACT_ATOMS: atom_id res chain seq x y z
N MET A 1 -14.34 25.61 32.89
CA MET A 1 -13.88 24.92 31.67
C MET A 1 -14.37 23.48 31.75
N SER A 2 -15.06 22.95 30.74
CA SER A 2 -15.54 21.55 30.81
C SER A 2 -14.35 20.59 30.99
N GLU A 3 -14.55 19.49 31.71
CA GLU A 3 -13.51 18.47 31.95
C GLU A 3 -12.87 17.98 30.64
N LEU A 4 -13.70 17.90 29.59
CA LEU A 4 -13.29 17.63 28.22
C LEU A 4 -12.31 18.67 27.65
N ALA A 5 -12.61 19.96 27.80
CA ALA A 5 -11.76 21.04 27.28
C ALA A 5 -10.41 21.11 28.00
N ARG A 6 -10.40 20.83 29.32
CA ARG A 6 -9.15 20.70 30.08
C ARG A 6 -8.32 19.51 29.59
N SER A 7 -8.94 18.34 29.43
CA SER A 7 -8.28 17.15 28.90
C SER A 7 -7.73 17.37 27.49
N PHE A 8 -8.47 18.08 26.63
CA PHE A 8 -8.01 18.44 25.29
C PHE A 8 -6.79 19.35 25.32
N SER A 9 -6.83 20.43 26.13
CA SER A 9 -5.70 21.35 26.30
C SER A 9 -4.46 20.62 26.81
N GLN A 10 -4.62 19.77 27.82
CA GLN A 10 -3.53 19.00 28.41
C GLN A 10 -2.92 18.01 27.41
N ASN A 11 -3.73 17.36 26.57
CA ASN A 11 -3.22 16.37 25.62
C ASN A 11 -2.58 16.98 24.38
N PHE A 12 -3.09 18.11 23.87
CA PHE A 12 -2.67 18.62 22.57
C PHE A 12 -2.02 19.99 22.61
N ILE A 13 -2.56 20.94 23.37
CA ILE A 13 -2.14 22.35 23.32
C ILE A 13 -0.92 22.59 24.21
N GLU A 14 -0.97 22.09 25.44
CA GLU A 14 0.16 22.18 26.36
C GLU A 14 1.39 21.49 25.77
N LYS A 15 2.53 22.18 25.82
CA LYS A 15 3.81 21.72 25.25
C LYS A 15 3.73 21.38 23.76
N GLU A 16 2.73 21.92 23.04
CA GLU A 16 2.55 21.75 21.60
C GLU A 16 2.51 20.29 21.13
N ARG A 17 1.96 19.41 21.97
CA ARG A 17 1.91 17.96 21.74
C ARG A 17 1.18 17.56 20.46
N TYR A 18 0.29 18.41 19.93
CA TYR A 18 -0.35 18.21 18.62
C TYR A 18 0.67 18.01 17.48
N ARG A 19 1.90 18.56 17.62
CA ARG A 19 2.99 18.38 16.63
C ARG A 19 3.35 16.92 16.43
N TYR A 20 3.30 16.08 17.46
CA TYR A 20 3.56 14.65 17.32
C TYR A 20 2.58 13.96 16.37
N LEU A 21 1.31 14.39 16.36
CA LEU A 21 0.30 13.89 15.43
C LEU A 21 0.51 14.42 14.02
N LEU A 22 0.89 15.70 13.85
CA LEU A 22 1.14 16.29 12.54
C LEU A 22 2.38 15.68 11.87
N GLU A 23 3.46 15.50 12.61
CA GLU A 23 4.66 14.81 12.14
C GLU A 23 4.37 13.34 11.84
N GLY A 24 3.65 12.66 12.74
CA GLY A 24 3.23 11.28 12.54
C GLY A 24 2.37 11.10 11.29
N LEU A 25 1.43 12.02 11.07
CA LEU A 25 0.60 12.07 9.86
C LEU A 25 1.44 12.26 8.59
N GLY A 26 2.37 13.21 8.60
CA GLY A 26 3.28 13.46 7.48
C GLY A 26 4.13 12.24 7.14
N ASN A 27 4.70 11.60 8.17
CA ASN A 27 5.48 10.37 8.01
C ASN A 27 4.62 9.20 7.52
N THR A 28 3.40 9.03 8.03
CA THR A 28 2.45 8.01 7.55
C THR A 28 2.16 8.18 6.06
N LEU A 29 1.85 9.40 5.61
CA LEU A 29 1.57 9.68 4.20
C LEU A 29 2.80 9.45 3.32
N LEU A 30 3.98 9.91 3.76
CA LEU A 30 5.24 9.73 3.04
C LEU A 30 5.61 8.25 2.91
N MET A 31 5.53 7.50 4.01
CA MET A 31 5.78 6.05 4.01
C MET A 31 4.83 5.34 3.05
N THR A 32 3.53 5.63 3.13
CA THR A 32 2.51 5.00 2.28
C THR A 32 2.76 5.29 0.80
N LEU A 33 3.03 6.55 0.46
CA LEU A 33 3.26 6.97 -0.93
C LEU A 33 4.53 6.33 -1.50
N CYS A 34 5.64 6.37 -0.78
CA CYS A 34 6.88 5.76 -1.28
C CYS A 34 6.78 4.22 -1.35
N ALA A 35 6.15 3.60 -0.35
CA ALA A 35 5.95 2.15 -0.32
C ALA A 35 5.05 1.68 -1.45
N VAL A 36 3.93 2.36 -1.74
CA VAL A 36 3.05 1.96 -2.86
C VAL A 36 3.75 2.10 -4.21
N LEU A 37 4.62 3.11 -4.40
CA LEU A 37 5.38 3.27 -5.64
C LEU A 37 6.38 2.12 -5.85
N ILE A 38 7.06 1.70 -4.79
CA ILE A 38 7.90 0.50 -4.78
C ILE A 38 7.05 -0.75 -5.05
N GLY A 39 5.88 -0.84 -4.40
CA GLY A 39 4.94 -1.94 -4.58
C GLY A 39 4.43 -2.05 -6.01
N ILE A 40 4.10 -0.94 -6.67
CA ILE A 40 3.72 -0.91 -8.08
C ILE A 40 4.87 -1.39 -8.97
N PHE A 41 6.10 -0.94 -8.71
CA PHE A 41 7.26 -1.36 -9.48
C PHE A 41 7.53 -2.86 -9.33
N ILE A 42 7.62 -3.37 -8.10
CA ILE A 42 7.83 -4.79 -7.82
C ILE A 42 6.67 -5.62 -8.37
N GLY A 43 5.44 -5.20 -8.09
CA GLY A 43 4.23 -5.89 -8.49
C GLY A 43 4.11 -6.02 -10.00
N PHE A 44 4.46 -4.96 -10.75
CA PHE A 44 4.51 -5.00 -12.20
C PHE A 44 5.52 -6.03 -12.72
N ILE A 45 6.76 -6.04 -12.19
CA ILE A 45 7.78 -7.02 -12.59
C ILE A 45 7.30 -8.45 -12.34
N ILE A 46 6.75 -8.71 -11.14
CA ILE A 46 6.25 -10.04 -10.77
C ILE A 46 5.06 -10.44 -11.66
N ALA A 47 4.14 -9.52 -11.95
CA ALA A 47 2.99 -9.78 -12.81
C ALA A 47 3.44 -10.13 -14.25
N VAL A 48 4.43 -9.42 -14.81
CA VAL A 48 4.98 -9.70 -16.14
C VAL A 48 5.64 -11.08 -16.19
N ILE A 49 6.46 -11.43 -15.19
CA ILE A 49 7.13 -12.74 -15.12
C ILE A 49 6.09 -13.87 -15.13
N ARG A 50 5.07 -13.76 -14.26
CA ARG A 50 4.04 -14.80 -14.12
C ARG A 50 3.16 -14.90 -15.36
N SER A 51 2.69 -13.77 -15.89
CA SER A 51 1.89 -13.74 -17.12
C SER A 51 2.65 -14.34 -18.31
N THR A 52 3.96 -14.03 -18.44
CA THR A 52 4.80 -14.59 -19.49
C THR A 52 4.94 -16.11 -19.35
N TYR A 53 5.14 -16.61 -18.13
CA TYR A 53 5.21 -18.05 -17.86
C TYR A 53 3.89 -18.75 -18.19
N ASP A 54 2.76 -18.22 -17.70
CA ASP A 54 1.44 -18.82 -17.90
C ASP A 54 1.07 -18.95 -19.40
N ASN A 55 1.54 -18.02 -20.24
CA ASN A 55 1.19 -17.99 -21.66
C ASN A 55 2.19 -18.69 -22.59
N THR A 56 3.48 -18.74 -22.21
CA THR A 56 4.54 -19.25 -23.10
C THR A 56 5.33 -20.44 -22.52
N GLY A 57 5.17 -20.73 -21.23
CA GLY A 57 5.99 -21.70 -20.49
C GLY A 57 7.45 -21.25 -20.28
N LYS A 58 7.86 -20.09 -20.81
CA LYS A 58 9.21 -19.53 -20.64
C LYS A 58 9.38 -18.91 -19.25
N LEU A 59 10.63 -18.69 -18.83
CA LEU A 59 10.97 -18.10 -17.51
C LEU A 59 10.59 -18.96 -16.30
N LYS A 60 10.57 -20.29 -16.42
CA LYS A 60 10.21 -21.24 -15.34
C LYS A 60 10.94 -20.95 -14.02
N VAL A 61 12.24 -20.65 -14.07
CA VAL A 61 13.06 -20.34 -12.88
C VAL A 61 12.62 -19.03 -12.22
N LEU A 62 12.44 -17.96 -13.02
CA LEU A 62 11.97 -16.67 -12.48
C LEU A 62 10.54 -16.79 -11.92
N ASN A 63 9.67 -17.56 -12.58
CA ASN A 63 8.32 -17.81 -12.09
C ASN A 63 8.33 -18.60 -10.77
N PHE A 64 9.26 -19.53 -10.58
CA PHE A 64 9.43 -20.21 -9.30
C PHE A 64 9.76 -19.21 -8.18
N PHE A 65 10.74 -18.33 -8.38
CA PHE A 65 11.08 -17.29 -7.40
C PHE A 65 9.95 -16.28 -7.18
N ALA A 66 9.22 -15.91 -8.24
CA ALA A 66 8.05 -15.04 -8.14
C ALA A 66 6.95 -15.67 -7.27
N ASN A 67 6.64 -16.96 -7.47
CA ASN A 67 5.65 -17.65 -6.63
C ASN A 67 6.14 -17.82 -5.19
N LEU A 68 7.43 -18.08 -4.97
CA LEU A 68 8.01 -18.15 -3.63
C LEU A 68 7.88 -16.81 -2.90
N TYR A 69 8.25 -15.71 -3.58
CA TYR A 69 8.08 -14.35 -3.08
C TYR A 69 6.62 -14.07 -2.69
N LEU A 70 5.66 -14.34 -3.59
CA LEU A 70 4.24 -14.13 -3.31
C LEU A 70 3.76 -14.97 -2.12
N THR A 71 4.18 -16.23 -2.04
CA THR A 71 3.79 -17.16 -0.96
C THR A 71 4.32 -16.69 0.38
N VAL A 72 5.60 -16.31 0.45
CA VAL A 72 6.23 -15.87 1.70
C VAL A 72 5.66 -14.53 2.15
N ILE A 73 5.59 -13.55 1.25
CA ILE A 73 5.19 -12.18 1.61
C ILE A 73 3.70 -12.11 1.96
N ARG A 74 2.81 -12.76 1.20
CA ARG A 74 1.37 -12.76 1.52
C ARG A 74 1.02 -13.73 2.65
N GLY A 75 1.89 -14.72 2.92
CA GLY A 75 1.72 -15.70 3.98
C GLY A 75 2.28 -15.28 5.33
N THR A 76 2.93 -14.12 5.44
CA THR A 76 3.55 -13.64 6.69
C THR A 76 3.03 -12.26 7.10
N PRO A 77 2.85 -11.99 8.42
CA PRO A 77 2.39 -10.69 8.90
C PRO A 77 3.37 -9.54 8.55
N VAL A 78 2.83 -8.40 8.12
CA VAL A 78 3.62 -7.21 7.76
C VAL A 78 4.47 -6.68 8.93
N VAL A 79 4.00 -6.82 10.18
CA VAL A 79 4.77 -6.44 11.38
C VAL A 79 6.05 -7.27 11.49
N LEU A 80 5.97 -8.59 11.25
CA LEU A 80 7.15 -9.44 11.28
C LEU A 80 8.11 -9.11 10.15
N GLN A 81 7.61 -8.81 8.95
CA GLN A 81 8.44 -8.37 7.83
C GLN A 81 9.19 -7.08 8.16
N LEU A 82 8.50 -6.10 8.77
CA LEU A 82 9.11 -4.85 9.24
C LEU A 82 10.21 -5.11 10.28
N LEU A 83 9.90 -5.92 11.31
CA LEU A 83 10.84 -6.25 12.38
C LEU A 83 12.08 -6.98 11.85
N ILE A 84 11.91 -7.97 10.97
CA ILE A 84 13.02 -8.69 10.33
C ILE A 84 13.86 -7.74 9.48
N THR A 85 13.21 -6.86 8.71
CA THR A 85 13.93 -5.89 7.87
C THR A 85 14.81 -4.97 8.72
N TYR A 86 14.29 -4.46 9.84
CA TYR A 86 15.03 -3.55 10.71
C TYR A 86 16.07 -4.25 11.59
N PHE A 87 15.70 -5.31 12.32
CA PHE A 87 16.55 -5.95 13.32
C PHE A 87 17.45 -7.05 12.78
N VAL A 88 17.22 -7.55 11.56
CA VAL A 88 18.02 -8.63 10.96
C VAL A 88 18.70 -8.18 9.68
N ILE A 89 17.92 -7.74 8.67
CA ILE A 89 18.49 -7.39 7.35
C ILE A 89 19.37 -6.15 7.42
N PHE A 90 18.90 -5.10 8.10
CA PHE A 90 19.63 -3.84 8.25
C PHE A 90 20.29 -3.66 9.62
N ALA A 91 20.47 -4.74 10.38
CA ALA A 91 21.05 -4.68 11.72
C ALA A 91 22.46 -4.06 11.78
N SER A 92 23.27 -4.31 10.73
CA SER A 92 24.66 -3.87 10.64
C SER A 92 24.86 -2.59 9.83
N VAL A 93 23.79 -2.00 9.29
CA VAL A 93 23.87 -0.82 8.42
C VAL A 93 23.10 0.33 9.06
N ASN A 94 23.69 1.51 9.09
CA ASN A 94 23.04 2.71 9.62
C ASN A 94 22.06 3.27 8.58
N VAL A 95 20.88 2.66 8.46
CA VAL A 95 19.77 3.12 7.63
C VAL A 95 18.73 3.84 8.48
N SER A 96 18.06 4.84 7.89
CA SER A 96 16.99 5.53 8.60
C SER A 96 15.78 4.61 8.78
N LYS A 97 15.09 4.73 9.92
CA LYS A 97 13.86 3.96 10.22
C LYS A 97 12.78 4.17 9.16
N LEU A 98 12.67 5.41 8.66
CA LEU A 98 11.77 5.77 7.58
C LEU A 98 12.08 4.96 6.30
N PHE A 99 13.35 4.89 5.92
CA PHE A 99 13.78 4.11 4.77
C PHE A 99 13.47 2.61 4.96
N THR A 100 13.80 2.06 6.14
CA THR A 100 13.50 0.67 6.46
C THR A 100 12.00 0.36 6.37
N ALA A 101 11.15 1.24 6.90
CA ALA A 101 9.70 1.10 6.82
C ALA A 101 9.21 1.15 5.36
N ILE A 102 9.70 2.11 4.56
CA ILE A 102 9.37 2.23 3.14
C ILE A 102 9.72 0.95 2.37
N ILE A 103 10.90 0.37 2.62
CA ILE A 103 11.33 -0.87 1.97
C ILE A 103 10.47 -2.05 2.40
N ALA A 104 10.26 -2.23 3.72
CA ALA A 104 9.47 -3.35 4.24
C ALA A 104 8.02 -3.30 3.71
N PHE A 105 7.38 -2.14 3.79
CA PHE A 105 6.01 -1.94 3.30
C PHE A 105 5.93 -2.00 1.77
N GLY A 106 6.94 -1.51 1.04
CA GLY A 106 6.96 -1.57 -0.42
C GLY A 106 7.13 -2.99 -0.96
N ILE A 107 7.97 -3.80 -0.30
CA ILE A 107 8.08 -5.24 -0.58
C ILE A 107 6.76 -5.95 -0.25
N ASN A 108 6.13 -5.63 0.89
CA ASN A 108 4.83 -6.20 1.22
C ASN A 108 3.78 -5.89 0.14
N SER A 109 3.57 -4.60 -0.13
CA SER A 109 2.60 -4.12 -1.11
C SER A 109 2.89 -4.66 -2.51
N GLY A 110 4.16 -4.84 -2.89
CA GLY A 110 4.53 -5.41 -4.19
C GLY A 110 3.94 -6.79 -4.46
N ALA A 111 3.76 -7.62 -3.43
CA ALA A 111 3.13 -8.92 -3.59
C ALA A 111 1.61 -8.82 -3.83
N TYR A 112 0.94 -7.87 -3.18
CA TYR A 112 -0.49 -7.60 -3.37
C TYR A 112 -0.74 -6.94 -4.73
N VAL A 113 0.08 -5.94 -5.10
CA VAL A 113 0.00 -5.27 -6.40
C VAL A 113 0.24 -6.24 -7.56
N ALA A 114 1.14 -7.21 -7.43
CA ALA A 114 1.33 -8.24 -8.46
C ALA A 114 0.03 -9.00 -8.77
N GLU A 115 -0.73 -9.38 -7.73
CA GLU A 115 -2.00 -10.07 -7.88
C GLU A 115 -3.12 -9.15 -8.37
N ILE A 116 -3.12 -7.88 -7.96
CA ILE A 116 -4.04 -6.88 -8.48
C ILE A 116 -3.87 -6.74 -10.00
N ILE A 117 -2.63 -6.56 -10.47
CA ILE A 117 -2.33 -6.43 -11.91
C ILE A 117 -2.75 -7.71 -12.64
N ARG A 118 -2.35 -8.89 -12.14
CA ARG A 118 -2.70 -10.17 -12.75
C ARG A 118 -4.22 -10.40 -12.80
N SER A 119 -4.94 -10.04 -11.73
CA SER A 119 -6.40 -10.16 -11.68
C SER A 119 -7.08 -9.19 -12.65
N GLY A 120 -6.57 -7.96 -12.78
CA GLY A 120 -7.09 -6.99 -13.75
C GLY A 120 -6.84 -7.38 -15.21
N ILE A 121 -5.75 -8.10 -15.51
CA ILE A 121 -5.52 -8.69 -16.84
C ILE A 121 -6.49 -9.87 -17.07
N ASN A 122 -6.63 -10.76 -16.08
CA ASN A 122 -7.49 -11.94 -16.19
C ASN A 122 -9.00 -11.62 -16.19
N SER A 123 -9.40 -10.42 -15.78
CA SER A 123 -10.79 -9.98 -15.82
C SER A 123 -11.23 -9.51 -17.21
N ILE A 124 -10.31 -9.40 -18.18
CA ILE A 124 -10.65 -9.07 -19.57
C ILE A 124 -11.16 -10.32 -20.28
N ASP A 125 -12.25 -10.16 -21.04
CA ASP A 125 -12.90 -11.25 -21.76
C ASP A 125 -11.94 -11.95 -22.73
N ARG A 126 -11.96 -13.29 -22.74
CA ARG A 126 -11.07 -14.09 -23.60
C ARG A 126 -11.32 -13.83 -25.09
N GLY A 127 -12.53 -13.43 -25.47
CA GLY A 127 -12.89 -13.01 -26.81
C GLY A 127 -12.04 -11.85 -27.34
N GLN A 128 -11.53 -10.95 -26.49
CA GLN A 128 -10.55 -9.93 -26.91
C GLN A 128 -9.25 -10.56 -27.39
N SER A 129 -8.79 -11.60 -26.69
CA SER A 129 -7.59 -12.34 -27.08
C SER A 129 -7.80 -13.15 -28.36
N GLU A 130 -8.98 -13.78 -28.51
CA GLU A 130 -9.36 -14.57 -29.68
C GLU A 130 -9.57 -13.69 -30.92
N ALA A 131 -10.18 -12.51 -30.77
CA ALA A 131 -10.35 -11.54 -31.84
C ALA A 131 -9.00 -11.01 -32.33
N GLY A 132 -8.09 -10.65 -31.42
CA GLY A 132 -6.73 -10.21 -31.79
C GLY A 132 -5.99 -11.28 -32.60
N ARG A 133 -6.07 -12.56 -32.17
CA ARG A 133 -5.47 -13.68 -32.92
C ARG A 133 -6.13 -13.90 -34.28
N SER A 134 -7.45 -13.79 -34.37
CA SER A 134 -8.19 -13.92 -35.63
C SER A 134 -7.83 -12.82 -36.65
N LEU A 135 -7.44 -11.65 -36.16
CA LEU A 135 -6.94 -10.52 -36.97
C LEU A 135 -5.43 -10.62 -37.29
N GLY A 136 -4.76 -11.71 -36.90
CA GLY A 136 -3.33 -11.94 -37.17
C GLY A 136 -2.36 -11.25 -36.21
N PHE A 137 -2.84 -10.65 -35.12
CA PHE A 137 -1.95 -10.06 -34.11
C PHE A 137 -1.23 -11.16 -33.30
N SER A 138 0.06 -10.94 -33.06
CA SER A 138 0.83 -11.72 -32.09
C SER A 138 0.31 -11.50 -30.67
N TYR A 139 0.58 -12.44 -29.77
CA TYR A 139 0.19 -12.31 -28.36
C TYR A 139 0.64 -10.99 -27.71
N SER A 140 1.88 -10.55 -27.99
CA SER A 140 2.40 -9.29 -27.45
C SER A 140 1.66 -8.07 -27.99
N GLN A 141 1.28 -8.09 -29.28
CA GLN A 141 0.45 -7.04 -29.86
C GLN A 141 -0.96 -7.07 -29.25
N THR A 142 -1.58 -8.25 -29.14
CA THR A 142 -2.90 -8.40 -28.50
C THR A 142 -2.90 -7.89 -27.05
N MET A 143 -1.88 -8.26 -26.29
CA MET A 143 -1.70 -7.83 -24.91
C MET A 143 -1.52 -6.31 -24.80
N LEU A 144 -0.61 -5.72 -25.58
CA LEU A 144 -0.26 -4.30 -25.47
C LEU A 144 -1.36 -3.36 -26.01
N TRP A 145 -2.01 -3.74 -27.10
CA TRP A 145 -2.91 -2.85 -27.83
C TRP A 145 -4.38 -3.00 -27.42
N PHE A 146 -4.77 -4.18 -26.94
CA PHE A 146 -6.17 -4.47 -26.62
C PHE A 146 -6.38 -4.77 -25.14
N ILE A 147 -5.62 -5.70 -24.56
CA ILE A 147 -5.86 -6.18 -23.19
C ILE A 147 -5.39 -5.18 -22.13
N LEU A 148 -4.13 -4.74 -22.17
CA LEU A 148 -3.54 -3.85 -21.16
C LEU A 148 -4.30 -2.52 -21.00
N PRO A 149 -4.69 -1.81 -22.08
CA PRO A 149 -5.46 -0.57 -21.95
C PRO A 149 -6.79 -0.77 -21.20
N GLN A 150 -7.46 -1.91 -21.41
CA GLN A 150 -8.69 -2.26 -20.71
C GLN A 150 -8.41 -2.69 -19.27
N ALA A 151 -7.39 -3.52 -19.06
CA ALA A 151 -6.99 -4.01 -17.74
C ALA A 151 -6.62 -2.85 -16.79
N ILE A 152 -5.97 -1.79 -17.30
CA ILE A 152 -5.62 -0.59 -16.50
C ILE A 152 -6.86 0.04 -15.84
N LYS A 153 -8.01 0.05 -16.53
CA LYS A 153 -9.27 0.57 -15.96
C LYS A 153 -9.74 -0.23 -14.74
N ASN A 154 -9.44 -1.53 -14.69
CA ASN A 154 -9.77 -2.40 -13.57
C ASN A 154 -8.69 -2.35 -12.46
N VAL A 155 -7.41 -2.20 -12.86
CA VAL A 155 -6.27 -2.17 -11.95
C VAL A 155 -6.22 -0.87 -11.14
N LEU A 156 -6.47 0.29 -11.75
CA LEU A 156 -6.31 1.60 -11.09
C LEU A 156 -7.17 1.75 -9.82
N PRO A 157 -8.48 1.42 -9.81
CA PRO A 157 -9.27 1.46 -8.58
C PRO A 157 -8.75 0.49 -7.51
N ALA A 158 -8.31 -0.70 -7.90
CA ALA A 158 -7.76 -1.69 -6.98
C ALA A 158 -6.43 -1.23 -6.35
N LEU A 159 -5.56 -0.55 -7.12
CA LEU A 159 -4.36 0.10 -6.58
C LEU A 159 -4.69 1.22 -5.60
N GLY A 160 -5.76 1.97 -5.84
CA GLY A 160 -6.28 2.96 -4.89
C GLY A 160 -6.70 2.32 -3.57
N ASN A 161 -7.44 1.21 -3.64
CA ASN A 161 -7.83 0.46 -2.45
C ASN A 161 -6.62 -0.10 -1.69
N GLU A 162 -5.62 -0.61 -2.40
CA GLU A 162 -4.34 -1.04 -1.83
C GLU A 162 -3.63 0.09 -1.08
N PHE A 163 -3.60 1.30 -1.65
CA PHE A 163 -3.04 2.47 -0.96
C PHE A 163 -3.74 2.75 0.37
N VAL A 164 -5.07 2.64 0.42
CA VAL A 164 -5.85 2.83 1.66
C VAL A 164 -5.57 1.73 2.70
N VAL A 165 -5.38 0.49 2.24
CA VAL A 165 -4.96 -0.62 3.11
C VAL A 165 -3.57 -0.32 3.70
N LEU A 166 -2.61 -0.03 2.83
CA LEU A 166 -1.23 0.24 3.21
C LEU A 166 -1.11 1.41 4.18
N LEU A 167 -1.91 2.46 3.99
CA LEU A 167 -1.99 3.62 4.88
C LEU A 167 -2.28 3.20 6.33
N LYS A 168 -3.21 2.27 6.53
CA LYS A 168 -3.54 1.71 7.85
C LYS A 168 -2.44 0.77 8.34
N GLU A 169 -1.84 -0.03 7.47
CA GLU A 169 -0.75 -0.94 7.84
C GLU A 169 0.50 -0.21 8.33
N THR A 170 0.75 1.04 7.88
CA THR A 170 1.85 1.83 8.41
C THR A 170 1.78 2.07 9.92
N SER A 171 0.61 1.88 10.54
CA SER A 171 0.36 2.03 12.00
C SER A 171 1.27 1.15 12.89
N VAL A 172 1.96 0.19 12.29
CA VAL A 172 2.88 -0.74 12.97
C VAL A 172 4.34 -0.25 12.91
N ALA A 173 4.63 0.86 12.23
CA ALA A 173 5.98 1.43 12.15
C ALA A 173 6.53 1.81 13.53
N GLY A 174 5.65 2.11 14.50
CA GLY A 174 6.00 2.36 15.89
C GLY A 174 6.83 1.26 16.56
N TYR A 175 6.77 0.00 16.11
CA TYR A 175 7.55 -1.11 16.67
C TYR A 175 9.07 -0.98 16.44
N ILE A 176 9.49 -0.25 15.41
CA ILE A 176 10.91 0.09 15.18
C ILE A 176 11.24 1.51 15.65
N ALA A 177 10.38 2.07 16.52
CA ALA A 177 10.45 3.45 17.00
C ALA A 177 10.47 4.49 15.87
N MET A 178 9.75 4.22 14.77
CA MET A 178 9.41 5.20 13.74
C MET A 178 8.15 5.95 14.17
N GLN A 179 8.16 7.28 14.07
CA GLN A 179 7.02 8.11 14.46
C GLN A 179 6.02 8.20 13.31
N ASP A 180 5.09 7.25 13.27
CA ASP A 180 3.85 7.33 12.50
C ASP A 180 2.74 8.01 13.31
N LEU A 181 1.54 8.12 12.74
CA LEU A 181 0.39 8.74 13.41
C LEU A 181 0.04 8.03 14.73
N THR A 182 0.05 6.69 14.75
CA THR A 182 -0.21 5.88 15.95
C THR A 182 0.84 6.13 17.03
N LYS A 183 2.12 6.17 16.66
CA LYS A 183 3.21 6.45 17.60
C LYS A 183 3.17 7.89 18.11
N GLY A 184 2.74 8.85 17.29
CA GLY A 184 2.47 10.21 17.74
C GLY A 184 1.45 10.25 18.89
N ALA A 185 0.33 9.53 18.77
CA ALA A 185 -0.65 9.41 19.85
C ALA A 185 -0.09 8.66 21.07
N ASP A 186 0.72 7.61 20.85
CA ASP A 186 1.36 6.86 21.93
C ASP A 186 2.37 7.72 22.73
N ILE A 187 3.11 8.60 22.06
CA ILE A 187 4.01 9.57 22.70
C ILE A 187 3.20 10.51 23.59
N ILE A 188 2.09 11.07 23.10
CA ILE A 188 1.22 11.95 23.91
C ILE A 188 0.69 11.19 25.12
N ARG A 189 0.14 9.99 24.91
CA ARG A 189 -0.38 9.11 25.96
C ARG A 189 0.69 8.83 27.03
N SER A 190 1.93 8.58 26.63
CA SER A 190 3.04 8.33 27.57
C SER A 190 3.40 9.54 28.42
N GLN A 191 3.19 10.76 27.91
CA GLN A 191 3.51 12.02 28.59
C GLN A 191 2.35 12.55 29.45
N THR A 192 1.11 12.23 29.10
CA THR A 192 -0.10 12.72 29.79
C THR A 192 -0.80 11.66 30.62
N TYR A 193 -0.39 10.39 30.49
CA TYR A 193 -1.05 9.22 31.07
C TYR A 193 -2.54 9.09 30.68
N SER A 194 -2.97 9.80 29.64
CA SER A 194 -4.33 9.79 29.13
C SER A 194 -4.37 8.99 27.82
N ALA A 195 -5.07 7.86 27.82
CA ALA A 195 -5.20 7.01 26.62
C ALA A 195 -6.35 7.46 25.72
N PHE A 196 -7.47 7.87 26.31
CA PHE A 196 -8.70 8.14 25.57
C PHE A 196 -8.52 9.23 24.51
N MET A 197 -8.04 10.41 24.89
CA MET A 197 -7.97 11.56 23.97
C MET A 197 -6.99 11.34 22.81
N PRO A 198 -5.73 10.93 23.05
CA PRO A 198 -4.77 10.74 21.96
C PRO A 198 -5.16 9.62 20.99
N LEU A 199 -5.65 8.48 21.49
CA LEU A 199 -6.00 7.34 20.64
C LEU A 199 -7.26 7.61 19.82
N ILE A 200 -8.29 8.23 20.41
CA ILE A 200 -9.49 8.63 19.67
C ILE A 200 -9.13 9.67 18.60
N MET A 201 -8.25 10.63 18.91
CA MET A 201 -7.79 11.60 17.92
C MET A 201 -7.06 10.94 16.75
N ALA A 202 -6.11 10.02 17.01
CA ALA A 202 -5.45 9.28 15.94
C ALA A 202 -6.45 8.45 15.11
N ALA A 203 -7.41 7.77 15.74
CA ALA A 203 -8.44 7.00 15.05
C ALA A 203 -9.31 7.90 14.15
N LEU A 204 -9.70 9.08 14.62
CA LEU A 204 -10.45 10.06 13.83
C LEU A 204 -9.63 10.58 12.65
N ILE A 205 -8.34 10.87 12.83
CA ILE A 205 -7.46 11.30 11.75
C ILE A 205 -7.32 10.19 10.69
N TYR A 206 -7.12 8.94 11.10
CA TYR A 206 -7.12 7.78 10.19
C TYR A 206 -8.45 7.67 9.43
N LEU A 207 -9.58 7.78 10.13
CA LEU A 207 -10.90 7.70 9.51
C LEU A 207 -11.11 8.82 8.48
N ILE A 208 -10.76 10.06 8.80
CA ILE A 208 -10.85 11.20 7.90
C ILE A 208 -10.02 10.94 6.64
N MET A 209 -8.77 10.49 6.79
CA MET A 209 -7.92 10.13 5.65
C MET A 209 -8.56 9.05 4.77
N VAL A 210 -9.02 7.95 5.37
CA VAL A 210 -9.65 6.85 4.64
C VAL A 210 -10.89 7.35 3.88
N VAL A 211 -11.77 8.12 4.52
CA VAL A 211 -12.97 8.67 3.88
C VAL A 211 -12.60 9.60 2.71
N ILE A 212 -11.55 10.41 2.85
CA ILE A 212 -11.07 11.26 1.75
C ILE A 212 -10.59 10.40 0.58
N PHE A 213 -9.69 9.45 0.82
CA PHE A 213 -9.13 8.61 -0.24
C PHE A 213 -10.17 7.71 -0.90
N ASP A 214 -11.07 7.09 -0.14
CA ASP A 214 -12.17 6.28 -0.68
C ASP A 214 -13.09 7.11 -1.59
N ASN A 215 -13.36 8.37 -1.23
CA ASN A 215 -14.14 9.26 -2.09
C ASN A 215 -13.38 9.66 -3.37
N LEU A 216 -12.06 9.84 -3.30
CA LEU A 216 -11.24 10.08 -4.49
C LEU A 216 -11.23 8.85 -5.42
N ILE A 217 -11.14 7.64 -4.85
CA ILE A 217 -11.19 6.38 -5.60
C ILE A 217 -12.57 6.20 -6.26
N LYS A 218 -13.68 6.45 -5.55
CA LYS A 218 -15.03 6.42 -6.13
C LYS A 218 -15.21 7.43 -7.27
N ARG A 219 -14.58 8.61 -7.18
CA ARG A 219 -14.59 9.60 -8.28
C ARG A 219 -13.79 9.09 -9.48
N LEU A 220 -12.64 8.45 -9.25
CA LEU A 220 -11.83 7.82 -10.29
C LEU A 220 -12.63 6.70 -11.00
N GLU A 221 -13.25 5.79 -10.25
CA GLU A 221 -14.08 4.70 -10.80
C GLU A 221 -15.21 5.23 -11.69
N ARG A 222 -15.93 6.26 -11.24
CA ARG A 222 -17.01 6.89 -12.02
C ARG A 222 -16.49 7.48 -13.33
N ARG A 223 -15.32 8.13 -13.32
CA ARG A 223 -14.71 8.69 -14.54
C ARG A 223 -14.26 7.61 -15.52
N LEU A 224 -13.68 6.52 -15.01
CA LEU A 224 -13.25 5.40 -15.84
C LEU A 224 -14.44 4.73 -16.54
N ARG A 225 -15.54 4.48 -15.83
CA ARG A 225 -16.76 3.90 -16.40
C ARG A 225 -17.42 4.78 -17.46
N ASN A 226 -17.39 6.10 -17.27
CA ASN A 226 -17.95 7.03 -18.26
C ASN A 226 -17.14 7.09 -19.56
N SER A 227 -15.93 6.52 -19.60
CA SER A 227 -15.10 6.42 -20.81
C SER A 227 -15.40 5.18 -21.65
N ASP A 228 -16.42 4.39 -21.27
CA ASP A 228 -16.87 3.17 -21.97
C ASP A 228 -18.15 3.43 -22.83
N HIS A 229 -18.66 4.66 -22.82
CA HIS A 229 -19.78 5.15 -23.63
C HIS A 229 -19.32 6.26 -24.58
#